data_AF-A0A1M3Q0W5-F1
#
_entry.id   AF-A0A1M3Q0W5-F1
#
_cell.length_a   1.000
_cell.length_b   1.000
_cell.length_c   1.000
_cell.angle_alpha   90.00
_cell.angle_beta   90.00
_cell.angle_gamma   90.00
#
_symmetry.space_group_name_H-M   'P 1'
#
loop_
_entity.id
_entity.type
_entity.pdbx_description
1 polymer ?
#
loop_
_entity_poly.entity_id
_entity_poly.type
_entity_poly.pdbx_seq_one_letter_code
_entity_poly.pdbx_strand_id
1 'polypeptide(L)'
;MELLVDLFGYLSIVVHGLTIIAQSMTLGGVLFLVFLARPQAWLLGRAGAAIQADTARIAAWSAIGLAVAEGITVAMQAAVLTATIDLPVENVLQAAFALAGLVKIAMALLLAATLFGFGAAAPAWLLLPMGAVVLAAATMTTHAAARLELREPLLAASALHQLGAAIWIGGIPAFISALARVHDAASWETIGTRFSRMSMLGVLCIAISGAAMAYVYVGDWAGFYGTAYGVMVSAKIAMFAGLLGLGLGNFLLIGRLRRQRSGGINRLRRFAEVEIGVGFTLFFAAASLTSVPPAVDLPNDRVSFHEIVDRNWPVWPRLTSPDRDTLTLPALQAKLDAEAAREGRKPPPAFVPGSGELPSINAADIAWSEYNHHWAGIFVLAIGILALFNQMGLRVARHWPLLFLGLAGFLFFRSDPESWPLGSISFLDSLRDVEVLQHRFFVLLIVVFGLFEWRVRLTGRTTGWQPLVFPLVSALGGAALLTHSHAIANIKQQLLVEITHTPLALAGVAAGWARWLELRLGPPGNRIAGWVWPVCFMFVGVLLLLYREA
;
A
#
# COMPACT_ATOMS: atom_id res chain seq x y z
N MET A 1 1.42 -27.13 2.44
CA MET A 1 1.98 -26.69 1.14
C MET A 1 0.94 -25.93 0.35
N GLU A 2 -0.27 -26.47 0.16
CA GLU A 2 -1.42 -25.77 -0.47
C GLU A 2 -1.67 -24.38 0.16
N LEU A 3 -1.77 -24.30 1.50
CA LEU A 3 -1.91 -23.01 2.21
C LEU A 3 -0.78 -21.99 1.91
N LEU A 4 0.44 -22.45 1.62
CA LEU A 4 1.56 -21.57 1.29
C LEU A 4 1.44 -21.05 -0.15
N VAL A 5 0.90 -21.85 -1.07
CA VAL A 5 0.59 -21.43 -2.45
C VAL A 5 -0.55 -20.42 -2.45
N ASP A 6 -1.59 -20.64 -1.65
CA ASP A 6 -2.73 -19.72 -1.53
C ASP A 6 -2.32 -18.36 -0.90
N LEU A 7 -1.43 -18.39 0.11
CA LEU A 7 -0.93 -17.17 0.76
C LEU A 7 0.20 -16.49 -0.03
N PHE A 8 0.85 -17.21 -0.96
CA PHE A 8 2.03 -16.74 -1.66
C PHE A 8 1.78 -15.43 -2.41
N GLY A 9 0.67 -15.32 -3.14
CA GLY A 9 0.37 -14.12 -3.93
C GLY A 9 0.38 -12.85 -3.07
N TYR A 10 -0.40 -12.86 -1.99
CA TYR A 10 -0.47 -11.73 -1.05
C TYR A 10 0.85 -11.49 -0.31
N LEU A 11 1.45 -12.54 0.26
CA LEU A 11 2.69 -12.41 1.03
C LEU A 11 3.86 -11.91 0.16
N SER A 12 3.92 -12.34 -1.09
CA SER A 12 4.89 -11.88 -2.08
C SER A 12 4.81 -10.38 -2.31
N ILE A 13 3.60 -9.83 -2.49
CA ILE A 13 3.40 -8.39 -2.67
C ILE A 13 3.84 -7.62 -1.41
N VAL A 14 3.46 -8.10 -0.22
CA VAL A 14 3.83 -7.43 1.04
C VAL A 14 5.34 -7.42 1.25
N VAL A 15 6.01 -8.58 1.12
CA VAL A 15 7.47 -8.68 1.27
C VAL A 15 8.18 -7.85 0.20
N HIS A 16 7.68 -7.86 -1.04
CA HIS A 16 8.25 -7.05 -2.11
C HIS A 16 8.14 -5.55 -1.83
N GLY A 17 7.00 -5.08 -1.29
CA GLY A 17 6.85 -3.70 -0.82
C GLY A 17 7.87 -3.32 0.26
N LEU A 18 8.12 -4.22 1.22
CA LEU A 18 9.15 -4.04 2.26
C LEU A 18 10.56 -4.00 1.67
N THR A 19 10.86 -4.84 0.68
CA THR A 19 12.12 -4.82 -0.06
C THR A 19 12.33 -3.47 -0.74
N ILE A 20 11.33 -2.94 -1.45
CA ILE A 20 11.42 -1.63 -2.13
C ILE A 20 11.62 -0.49 -1.11
N ILE A 21 10.91 -0.53 0.03
CA ILE A 21 11.09 0.44 1.12
C ILE A 21 12.53 0.40 1.64
N ALA A 22 13.01 -0.78 2.04
CA ALA A 22 14.33 -0.94 2.63
C ALA A 22 15.45 -0.59 1.64
N GLN A 23 15.30 -0.96 0.37
CA GLN A 23 16.20 -0.56 -0.71
C GLN A 23 16.24 0.96 -0.87
N SER A 24 15.07 1.59 -0.99
CA SER A 24 14.97 3.03 -1.18
C SER A 24 15.59 3.79 0.00
N MET A 25 15.33 3.35 1.24
CA MET A 25 15.91 3.95 2.45
C MET A 25 17.42 3.72 2.56
N THR A 26 17.93 2.56 2.15
CA THR A 26 19.36 2.27 2.13
C THR A 26 20.10 3.20 1.17
N LEU A 27 19.64 3.23 -0.09
CA LEU A 27 20.24 4.05 -1.13
C LEU A 27 20.05 5.55 -0.83
N GLY A 28 18.84 5.95 -0.43
CA GLY A 28 18.52 7.32 -0.05
C GLY A 28 19.33 7.80 1.15
N GLY A 29 19.51 6.96 2.17
CA GLY A 29 20.36 7.25 3.33
C GLY A 29 21.83 7.41 2.97
N VAL A 30 22.38 6.56 2.10
CA VAL A 30 23.76 6.69 1.58
C VAL A 30 23.92 7.99 0.79
N LEU A 31 22.99 8.28 -0.13
CA LEU A 31 23.03 9.51 -0.94
C LEU A 31 22.88 10.75 -0.07
N PHE A 32 22.00 10.74 0.94
CA PHE A 32 21.85 11.82 1.90
C PHE A 32 23.14 12.02 2.73
N LEU A 33 23.76 10.93 3.19
CA LEU A 33 25.01 10.99 3.97
C LEU A 33 26.12 11.66 3.15
N VAL A 34 26.32 11.20 1.91
CA VAL A 34 27.42 11.64 1.04
C VAL A 34 27.18 13.04 0.50
N PHE A 35 25.99 13.32 -0.03
CA PHE A 35 25.72 14.55 -0.78
C PHE A 35 25.09 15.67 0.05
N LEU A 36 24.59 15.41 1.26
CA LEU A 36 23.96 16.42 2.12
C LEU A 36 24.62 16.51 3.51
N ALA A 37 24.65 15.42 4.27
CA ALA A 37 25.09 15.46 5.66
C ALA A 37 26.59 15.78 5.78
N ARG A 38 27.46 15.15 4.97
CA ARG A 38 28.91 15.42 4.99
C ARG A 38 29.29 16.86 4.62
N PRO A 39 28.83 17.40 3.47
CA PRO A 39 29.31 18.71 3.04
C PRO A 39 28.80 19.87 3.91
N GLN A 40 27.75 19.65 4.70
CA GLN A 40 27.18 20.65 5.61
C GLN A 40 27.57 20.44 7.08
N ALA A 41 28.26 19.35 7.43
CA ALA A 41 28.52 19.00 8.84
C ALA A 41 29.28 20.10 9.58
N TRP A 42 30.30 20.70 8.94
CA TRP A 42 31.11 21.76 9.53
C TRP A 42 30.31 23.05 9.81
N LEU A 43 29.35 23.39 8.94
CA LEU A 43 28.46 24.55 9.12
C LEU A 43 27.51 24.38 10.31
N LEU A 44 27.13 23.13 10.62
CA LEU A 44 26.16 22.78 11.64
C LEU A 44 26.80 22.37 12.98
N GLY A 45 28.13 22.43 13.08
CA GLY A 45 28.89 22.11 14.29
C GLY A 45 28.54 20.73 14.89
N ARG A 46 28.23 20.68 16.19
CA ARG A 46 27.86 19.43 16.89
C ARG A 46 26.60 18.78 16.31
N ALA A 47 25.62 19.58 15.87
CA ALA A 47 24.43 19.05 15.23
C ALA A 47 24.77 18.36 13.90
N GLY A 48 25.73 18.89 13.14
CA GLY A 48 26.25 18.27 11.93
C GLY A 48 26.78 16.85 12.15
N ALA A 49 27.62 16.66 13.16
CA ALA A 49 28.14 15.34 13.52
C ALA A 49 27.02 14.36 13.92
N ALA A 50 26.03 14.82 14.69
CA ALA A 50 24.86 14.02 15.06
C ALA A 50 24.01 13.63 13.84
N ILE A 51 23.81 14.55 12.89
CA ILE A 51 23.07 14.29 11.64
C ILE A 51 23.78 13.21 10.82
N GLN A 52 25.10 13.28 10.69
CA GLN A 52 25.87 12.25 9.97
C GLN A 52 25.76 10.89 10.65
N ALA A 53 25.86 10.84 11.98
CA ALA A 53 25.75 9.60 12.75
C ALA A 53 24.35 8.97 12.62
N ASP A 54 23.30 9.77 12.75
CA ASP A 54 21.92 9.33 12.57
C ASP A 54 21.68 8.82 11.14
N THR A 55 22.16 9.56 10.14
CA THR A 55 22.01 9.18 8.72
C THR A 55 22.71 7.86 8.44
N ALA A 56 23.94 7.68 8.93
CA ALA A 56 24.69 6.43 8.78
C ALA A 56 23.95 5.26 9.47
N ARG A 57 23.40 5.48 10.67
CA ARG A 57 22.62 4.47 11.40
C ARG A 57 21.32 4.10 10.66
N ILE A 58 20.60 5.09 10.13
CA ILE A 58 19.38 4.85 9.33
C ILE A 58 19.72 4.03 8.09
N ALA A 59 20.77 4.40 7.35
CA ALA A 59 21.22 3.66 6.17
C ALA A 59 21.66 2.23 6.52
N ALA A 60 22.39 2.04 7.63
CA ALA A 60 22.86 0.73 8.07
C ALA A 60 21.71 -0.21 8.43
N TRP A 61 20.76 0.24 9.25
CA TRP A 61 19.59 -0.57 9.61
C TRP A 61 18.66 -0.82 8.43
N SER A 62 18.54 0.15 7.50
CA SER A 62 17.80 -0.06 6.26
C SER A 62 18.45 -1.14 5.39
N ALA A 63 19.79 -1.19 5.37
CA ALA A 63 20.53 -2.21 4.63
C ALA A 63 20.36 -3.61 5.25
N ILE A 64 20.30 -3.72 6.58
CA ILE A 64 19.91 -4.97 7.25
C ILE A 64 18.47 -5.34 6.89
N GLY A 65 17.54 -4.38 6.94
CA GLY A 65 16.15 -4.60 6.53
C GLY A 65 16.04 -5.11 5.09
N LEU A 66 16.85 -4.56 4.18
CA LEU A 66 16.92 -5.00 2.78
C LEU A 66 17.43 -6.43 2.68
N ALA A 67 18.52 -6.78 3.37
CA ALA A 67 19.06 -8.14 3.36
C ALA A 67 18.04 -9.17 3.89
N VAL A 68 17.29 -8.82 4.95
CA VAL A 68 16.25 -9.69 5.52
C VAL A 68 15.06 -9.82 4.57
N ALA A 69 14.50 -8.72 4.07
CA ALA A 69 13.33 -8.74 3.18
C ALA A 69 13.64 -9.45 1.85
N GLU A 70 14.82 -9.20 1.28
CA GLU A 70 15.27 -9.90 0.08
C GLU A 70 15.54 -11.39 0.35
N GLY A 71 16.12 -11.72 1.51
CA GLY A 71 16.30 -13.12 1.93
C GLY A 71 14.98 -13.88 2.02
N ILE A 72 13.94 -13.26 2.59
CA ILE A 72 12.58 -13.83 2.62
C ILE A 72 12.03 -13.97 1.20
N THR A 73 12.23 -12.96 0.34
CA THR A 73 11.78 -12.98 -1.07
C THR A 73 12.38 -14.17 -1.82
N VAL A 74 13.70 -14.31 -1.78
CA VAL A 74 14.42 -15.39 -2.47
C VAL A 74 14.03 -16.75 -1.89
N ALA A 75 13.97 -16.89 -0.56
CA ALA A 75 13.60 -18.17 0.07
C ALA A 75 12.17 -18.59 -0.28
N MET A 76 11.22 -17.66 -0.26
CA MET A 76 9.83 -17.93 -0.57
C MET A 76 9.64 -18.27 -2.05
N GLN A 77 10.22 -17.49 -2.97
CA GLN A 77 10.18 -17.79 -4.41
C GLN A 77 10.84 -19.12 -4.73
N ALA A 78 11.98 -19.43 -4.08
CA ALA A 78 12.67 -20.71 -4.27
C ALA A 78 11.83 -21.89 -3.76
N ALA A 79 11.21 -21.76 -2.59
CA ALA A 79 10.35 -22.79 -2.01
C ALA A 79 9.14 -23.08 -2.91
N VAL A 80 8.47 -22.04 -3.41
CA VAL A 80 7.35 -22.19 -4.34
C VAL A 80 7.79 -22.87 -5.62
N LEU A 81 8.86 -22.38 -6.26
CA LEU A 81 9.31 -22.94 -7.54
C LEU A 81 9.75 -24.41 -7.43
N THR A 82 10.46 -24.75 -6.34
CA THR A 82 10.86 -26.13 -6.02
C THR A 82 9.63 -27.01 -5.86
N ALA A 83 8.61 -26.54 -5.13
CA ALA A 83 7.41 -27.33 -4.85
C ALA A 83 6.47 -27.46 -6.07
N THR A 84 6.43 -26.47 -6.97
CA THR A 84 5.53 -26.48 -8.12
C THR A 84 6.12 -27.13 -9.37
N ILE A 85 7.45 -27.06 -9.56
CA ILE A 85 8.13 -27.55 -10.78
C ILE A 85 9.01 -28.78 -10.48
N ASP A 86 9.08 -29.22 -9.22
CA ASP A 86 9.92 -30.36 -8.77
C ASP A 86 11.40 -30.22 -9.19
N LEU A 87 11.90 -28.98 -9.19
CA LEU A 87 13.28 -28.66 -9.50
C LEU A 87 14.15 -28.72 -8.23
N PRO A 88 15.38 -29.25 -8.30
CA PRO A 88 16.30 -29.19 -7.17
C PRO A 88 16.64 -27.74 -6.83
N VAL A 89 16.76 -27.44 -5.54
CA VAL A 89 17.02 -26.09 -5.00
C VAL A 89 18.26 -25.45 -5.64
N GLU A 90 19.29 -26.24 -5.94
CA GLU A 90 20.52 -25.77 -6.60
C GLU A 90 20.25 -25.13 -7.96
N ASN A 91 19.33 -25.70 -8.75
CA ASN A 91 18.95 -25.15 -10.05
C ASN A 91 18.14 -23.86 -9.88
N VAL A 92 17.28 -23.81 -8.86
CA VAL A 92 16.47 -22.63 -8.56
C VAL A 92 17.35 -21.46 -8.12
N LEU A 93 18.40 -21.71 -7.33
CA LEU A 93 19.33 -20.67 -6.88
C LEU A 93 20.23 -20.13 -8.00
N GLN A 94 20.34 -20.83 -9.14
CA GLN A 94 21.03 -20.36 -10.33
C GLN A 94 20.14 -19.49 -11.24
N ALA A 95 18.84 -19.42 -10.96
CA ALA A 95 17.92 -18.57 -11.73
C ALA A 95 18.28 -17.08 -11.56
N ALA A 96 17.98 -16.29 -12.60
CA ALA A 96 18.35 -14.87 -12.64
C ALA A 96 17.80 -14.05 -11.45
N PHE A 97 16.57 -14.36 -11.01
CA PHE A 97 15.97 -13.70 -9.85
C PHE A 97 16.75 -14.01 -8.55
N ALA A 98 17.15 -15.27 -8.36
CA ALA A 98 17.86 -15.72 -7.17
C ALA A 98 19.26 -15.14 -7.14
N LEU A 99 19.98 -15.13 -8.28
CA LEU A 99 21.29 -14.50 -8.38
C LEU A 99 21.22 -12.99 -8.10
N ALA A 100 20.25 -12.29 -8.69
CA ALA A 100 20.05 -10.87 -8.42
C ALA A 100 19.72 -10.60 -6.94
N GLY A 101 18.88 -11.45 -6.33
CA GLY A 101 18.56 -11.40 -4.91
C GLY A 101 19.77 -11.64 -4.01
N LEU A 102 20.58 -12.66 -4.30
CA LEU A 102 21.82 -12.96 -3.57
C LEU A 102 22.84 -11.82 -3.67
N VAL A 103 22.99 -11.20 -4.85
CA VAL A 103 23.84 -10.02 -5.02
C VAL A 103 23.32 -8.84 -4.19
N LYS A 104 22.01 -8.59 -4.21
CA LYS A 104 21.39 -7.55 -3.35
C LYS A 104 21.67 -7.82 -1.87
N ILE A 105 21.47 -9.04 -1.39
CA ILE A 105 21.72 -9.45 0.00
C ILE A 105 23.19 -9.21 0.36
N ALA A 106 24.12 -9.70 -0.46
CA ALA A 106 25.56 -9.55 -0.21
C ALA A 106 25.97 -8.07 -0.13
N MET A 107 25.55 -7.25 -1.09
CA MET A 107 25.88 -5.82 -1.09
C MET A 107 25.20 -5.06 0.04
N ALA A 108 23.97 -5.43 0.41
CA ALA A 108 23.27 -4.84 1.54
C ALA A 108 23.98 -5.15 2.88
N LEU A 109 24.44 -6.40 3.07
CA LEU A 109 25.24 -6.79 4.23
C LEU A 109 26.60 -6.08 4.27
N LEU A 110 27.28 -5.92 3.13
CA LEU A 110 28.53 -5.16 3.05
C LEU A 110 28.33 -3.67 3.34
N LEU A 111 27.25 -3.07 2.85
CA LEU A 111 26.87 -1.70 3.18
C LEU A 111 26.61 -1.56 4.68
N ALA A 112 25.84 -2.47 5.27
CA ALA A 112 25.56 -2.48 6.70
C ALA A 112 26.86 -2.63 7.52
N ALA A 113 27.72 -3.58 7.18
CA ALA A 113 29.00 -3.80 7.86
C ALA A 113 29.91 -2.57 7.75
N THR A 114 29.99 -1.95 6.57
CA THR A 114 30.79 -0.73 6.35
C THR A 114 30.24 0.44 7.18
N LEU A 115 28.92 0.63 7.21
CA LEU A 115 28.28 1.72 7.94
C LEU A 115 28.29 1.49 9.47
N PHE A 116 28.18 0.25 9.96
CA PHE A 116 28.34 -0.04 11.39
C PHE A 116 29.81 0.05 11.85
N GLY A 117 30.76 -0.37 11.01
CA GLY A 117 32.18 -0.34 11.33
C GLY A 117 32.78 1.07 11.30
N PHE A 118 32.53 1.83 10.23
CA PHE A 118 33.09 3.18 10.06
C PHE A 118 32.13 4.31 10.44
N GLY A 119 30.85 4.02 10.67
CA GLY A 119 29.85 5.03 11.01
C GLY A 119 29.74 6.13 9.94
N ALA A 120 29.66 7.37 10.41
CA ALA A 120 29.65 8.57 9.57
C ALA A 120 30.90 8.72 8.68
N ALA A 121 32.02 8.09 9.04
CA ALA A 121 33.30 8.19 8.33
C ALA A 121 33.45 7.17 7.18
N ALA A 122 32.47 6.28 6.97
CA ALA A 122 32.49 5.27 5.91
C ALA A 122 32.82 5.88 4.53
N PRO A 123 33.90 5.48 3.84
CA PRO A 123 34.35 6.19 2.65
C PRO A 123 33.31 6.16 1.52
N ALA A 124 33.05 7.33 0.90
CA ALA A 124 32.04 7.43 -0.17
C ALA A 124 32.37 6.56 -1.39
N TRP A 125 33.66 6.37 -1.66
CA TRP A 125 34.14 5.52 -2.76
C TRP A 125 33.87 4.02 -2.53
N LEU A 126 33.53 3.58 -1.30
CA LEU A 126 32.98 2.24 -1.04
C LEU A 126 31.46 2.24 -1.13
N LEU A 127 30.81 3.22 -0.48
CA LEU A 127 29.35 3.24 -0.36
C LEU A 127 28.64 3.40 -1.71
N LEU A 128 29.13 4.30 -2.57
CA LEU A 128 28.44 4.61 -3.84
C LEU A 128 28.49 3.44 -4.83
N PRO A 129 29.64 2.77 -5.08
CA PRO A 129 29.65 1.59 -5.94
C PRO A 129 28.79 0.44 -5.40
N MET A 130 28.84 0.15 -4.09
CA MET A 130 27.97 -0.88 -3.50
C MET A 130 26.49 -0.55 -3.71
N GLY A 131 26.10 0.70 -3.48
CA GLY A 131 24.73 1.16 -3.75
C GLY A 131 24.34 1.06 -5.24
N ALA A 132 25.27 1.33 -6.15
CA ALA A 132 25.04 1.15 -7.59
C ALA A 132 24.83 -0.32 -7.97
N VAL A 133 25.57 -1.26 -7.35
CA VAL A 133 25.36 -2.70 -7.55
C VAL A 133 24.01 -3.15 -7.00
N VAL A 134 23.59 -2.67 -5.81
CA VAL A 134 22.24 -2.93 -5.28
C VAL A 134 21.17 -2.45 -6.26
N LEU A 135 21.31 -1.23 -6.80
CA LEU A 135 20.38 -0.67 -7.77
C LEU A 135 20.35 -1.49 -9.07
N ALA A 136 21.50 -1.88 -9.62
CA ALA A 136 21.59 -2.69 -10.82
C ALA A 136 20.92 -4.06 -10.62
N ALA A 137 21.22 -4.74 -9.52
CA ALA A 137 20.61 -6.02 -9.18
C ALA A 137 19.09 -5.90 -8.96
N ALA A 138 18.60 -4.78 -8.43
CA ALA A 138 17.17 -4.52 -8.30
C ALA A 138 16.44 -4.37 -9.66
N THR A 139 17.12 -3.83 -10.69
CA THR A 139 16.52 -3.77 -12.03
C THR A 139 16.38 -5.13 -12.70
N MET A 140 17.21 -6.11 -12.32
CA MET A 140 17.16 -7.48 -12.83
C MET A 140 15.93 -8.26 -12.34
N THR A 141 15.21 -7.72 -11.35
CA THR A 141 13.96 -8.28 -10.84
C THR A 141 12.71 -7.50 -11.30
N THR A 142 12.83 -6.70 -12.36
CA THR A 142 11.71 -5.93 -12.94
C THR A 142 11.24 -6.52 -14.27
N HIS A 143 10.06 -6.11 -14.77
CA HIS A 143 9.60 -6.49 -16.10
C HIS A 143 10.61 -6.20 -17.21
N ALA A 144 11.43 -5.14 -17.05
CA ALA A 144 12.45 -4.78 -18.03
C ALA A 144 13.45 -5.92 -18.29
N ALA A 145 13.82 -6.68 -17.25
CA ALA A 145 14.77 -7.79 -17.38
C ALA A 145 14.21 -8.97 -18.19
N ALA A 146 12.88 -9.11 -18.25
CA ALA A 146 12.18 -10.15 -18.99
C ALA A 146 11.82 -9.73 -20.43
N ARG A 147 12.01 -8.46 -20.81
CA ARG A 147 11.71 -8.00 -22.19
C ARG A 147 12.78 -8.48 -23.17
N LEU A 148 12.33 -8.92 -24.34
CA LEU A 148 13.19 -9.23 -25.48
C LEU A 148 13.55 -7.96 -26.27
N GLU A 149 12.58 -7.06 -26.42
CA GLU A 149 12.74 -5.77 -27.10
C GLU A 149 12.87 -4.62 -26.09
N LEU A 150 13.67 -3.62 -26.44
CA LEU A 150 13.90 -2.42 -25.59
C LEU A 150 14.38 -2.75 -24.16
N ARG A 151 14.97 -3.93 -23.94
CA ARG A 151 15.46 -4.38 -22.63
C ARG A 151 16.36 -3.35 -21.96
N GLU A 152 17.44 -2.96 -22.62
CA GLU A 152 18.43 -2.04 -22.06
C GLU A 152 17.89 -0.64 -21.72
N PRO A 153 17.16 0.05 -22.63
CA PRO A 153 16.56 1.33 -22.27
C PRO A 153 15.50 1.20 -21.15
N LEU A 154 14.76 0.09 -21.06
CA LEU A 154 13.82 -0.15 -19.97
C LEU A 154 14.53 -0.43 -18.64
N LEU A 155 15.67 -1.12 -18.66
CA LEU A 155 16.52 -1.30 -17.48
C LEU A 155 17.09 0.02 -17.00
N ALA A 156 17.57 0.87 -17.92
CA ALA A 156 18.03 2.21 -17.61
C ALA A 156 16.91 3.09 -17.04
N ALA A 157 15.71 3.04 -17.63
CA ALA A 157 14.54 3.73 -17.10
C ALA A 157 14.18 3.23 -15.70
N SER A 158 14.20 1.91 -15.48
CA SER A 158 13.94 1.29 -14.18
C SER A 158 14.97 1.72 -13.11
N ALA A 159 16.26 1.74 -13.47
CA ALA A 159 17.33 2.23 -12.60
C ALA A 159 17.12 3.71 -12.24
N LEU A 160 16.81 4.54 -13.23
CA LEU A 160 16.56 5.97 -13.05
C LEU A 160 15.34 6.22 -12.15
N HIS A 161 14.27 5.44 -12.33
CA HIS A 161 13.05 5.53 -11.52
C HIS A 161 13.33 5.17 -10.05
N GLN A 162 13.99 4.03 -9.81
CA GLN A 162 14.33 3.57 -8.47
C GLN A 162 15.35 4.49 -7.78
N LEU A 163 16.32 5.04 -8.54
CA LEU A 163 17.25 6.05 -8.03
C LEU A 163 16.50 7.33 -7.62
N GLY A 164 15.57 7.81 -8.44
CA GLY A 164 14.76 8.99 -8.12
C GLY A 164 13.91 8.79 -6.85
N ALA A 165 13.30 7.61 -6.72
CA ALA A 165 12.55 7.20 -5.54
C ALA A 165 13.42 7.13 -4.27
N ALA A 166 14.65 6.60 -4.39
CA ALA A 166 15.62 6.57 -3.31
C ALA A 166 16.05 7.97 -2.88
N ILE A 167 16.35 8.86 -3.84
CA ILE A 167 16.76 10.25 -3.54
C ILE A 167 15.65 11.02 -2.82
N TRP A 168 14.41 10.92 -3.31
CA TRP A 168 13.29 11.66 -2.72
C TRP A 168 12.75 10.94 -1.50
N ILE A 169 11.98 9.87 -1.66
CA ILE A 169 11.26 9.21 -0.56
C ILE A 169 12.23 8.52 0.39
N GLY A 170 13.22 7.79 -0.15
CA GLY A 170 14.23 7.10 0.64
C GLY A 170 15.10 8.01 1.51
N GLY A 171 15.29 9.27 1.12
CA GLY A 171 16.04 10.28 1.88
C GLY A 171 15.25 10.95 3.01
N ILE A 172 13.91 10.85 3.02
CA ILE A 172 13.06 11.55 4.00
C ILE A 172 13.32 11.13 5.45
N PRO A 173 13.54 9.85 5.80
CA PRO A 173 13.83 9.47 7.18
C PRO A 173 15.09 10.18 7.73
N ALA A 174 16.16 10.26 6.93
CA ALA A 174 17.36 11.02 7.28
C ALA A 174 17.08 12.52 7.36
N PHE A 175 16.25 13.06 6.46
CA PHE A 175 15.82 14.45 6.50
C PHE A 175 15.03 14.81 7.77
N ILE A 176 14.05 13.99 8.16
CA ILE A 176 13.26 14.18 9.39
C ILE A 176 14.17 14.09 10.62
N SER A 177 15.09 13.12 10.65
CA SER A 177 16.09 13.02 11.73
C SER A 177 16.95 14.27 11.78
N ALA A 178 17.39 14.77 10.61
CA ALA A 178 18.24 15.95 10.54
C ALA A 178 17.54 17.22 11.06
N LEU A 179 16.28 17.44 10.66
CA LEU A 179 15.47 18.54 11.17
C LEU A 179 15.24 18.47 12.69
N ALA A 180 15.23 17.26 13.27
CA ALA A 180 15.09 17.07 14.71
C ALA A 180 16.36 17.39 15.52
N ARG A 181 17.53 17.47 14.86
CA ARG A 181 18.84 17.76 15.49
C ARG A 181 19.19 19.25 15.54
N VAL A 182 18.43 20.10 14.87
CA VAL A 182 18.68 21.54 14.79
C VAL A 182 17.46 22.33 15.28
N HIS A 183 17.71 23.52 15.83
CA HIS A 183 16.69 24.32 16.52
C HIS A 183 16.63 25.78 16.05
N ASP A 184 17.44 26.16 15.06
CA ASP A 184 17.51 27.52 14.54
C ASP A 184 17.09 27.59 13.05
N ALA A 185 16.58 28.77 12.66
CA ALA A 185 16.06 29.03 11.32
C ALA A 185 17.10 28.85 10.20
N ALA A 186 18.36 29.20 10.45
CA ALA A 186 19.40 29.15 9.43
C ALA A 186 19.79 27.70 9.10
N SER A 187 19.93 26.85 10.12
CA SER A 187 20.17 25.42 9.95
C SER A 187 19.02 24.73 9.23
N TRP A 188 17.77 25.04 9.59
CA TRP A 188 16.59 24.48 8.92
C TRP A 188 16.50 24.89 7.45
N GLU A 189 16.75 26.17 7.13
CA GLU A 189 16.82 26.64 5.74
C GLU A 189 17.93 25.90 4.96
N THR A 190 19.09 25.72 5.58
CA THR A 190 20.27 25.10 4.97
C THR A 190 20.03 23.62 4.60
N ILE A 191 19.47 22.84 5.53
CA ILE A 191 19.12 21.44 5.31
C ILE A 191 17.95 21.34 4.33
N GLY A 192 16.88 22.11 4.55
CA GLY A 192 15.66 22.10 3.74
C GLY A 192 15.92 22.46 2.28
N THR A 193 16.71 23.51 2.02
CA THR A 193 17.04 23.95 0.65
C THR A 193 17.84 22.89 -0.09
N ARG A 194 18.81 22.26 0.56
CA ARG A 194 19.66 21.23 -0.07
C ARG A 194 18.88 19.95 -0.33
N PHE A 195 18.09 19.49 0.64
CA PHE A 195 17.25 18.32 0.44
C PHE A 195 16.22 18.57 -0.66
N SER A 196 15.56 19.74 -0.68
CA SER A 196 14.59 20.09 -1.74
C SER A 196 15.22 20.04 -3.14
N ARG A 197 16.48 20.47 -3.32
CA ARG A 197 17.19 20.35 -4.60
C ARG A 197 17.44 18.90 -5.00
N MET A 198 17.86 18.07 -4.04
CA MET A 198 18.01 16.63 -4.27
C MET A 198 16.67 15.99 -4.62
N SER A 199 15.60 16.29 -3.87
CA SER A 199 14.25 15.79 -4.14
C SER A 199 13.73 16.22 -5.50
N MET A 200 13.98 17.46 -5.95
CA MET A 200 13.62 17.90 -7.31
C MET A 200 14.33 17.10 -8.41
N LEU A 201 15.61 16.76 -8.22
CA LEU A 201 16.32 15.85 -9.13
C LEU A 201 15.68 14.46 -9.10
N GLY A 202 15.36 13.93 -7.92
CA GLY A 202 14.68 12.65 -7.78
C GLY A 202 13.31 12.62 -8.47
N VAL A 203 12.52 13.69 -8.33
CA VAL A 203 11.24 13.90 -9.02
C VAL A 203 11.43 13.88 -10.53
N LEU A 204 12.44 14.58 -11.06
CA LEU A 204 12.73 14.61 -12.48
C LEU A 204 13.08 13.20 -13.01
N CYS A 205 13.92 12.48 -12.28
CA CYS A 205 14.26 11.08 -12.58
C CYS A 205 13.01 10.20 -12.64
N ILE A 206 12.12 10.29 -11.65
CA ILE A 206 10.86 9.52 -11.58
C ILE A 206 9.94 9.88 -12.75
N ALA A 207 9.76 11.17 -13.04
CA ALA A 207 8.83 11.64 -14.07
C ALA A 207 9.27 11.20 -15.47
N ILE A 208 10.55 11.38 -15.82
CA ILE A 208 11.08 10.99 -17.13
C ILE A 208 11.03 9.47 -17.30
N SER A 209 11.55 8.72 -16.33
CA SER A 209 11.56 7.26 -16.39
C SER A 209 10.16 6.65 -16.36
N GLY A 210 9.27 7.21 -15.54
CA GLY A 210 7.88 6.78 -15.42
C GLY A 210 7.11 6.99 -16.72
N ALA A 211 7.29 8.13 -17.38
CA ALA A 211 6.70 8.39 -18.70
C ALA A 211 7.24 7.44 -19.77
N ALA A 212 8.56 7.20 -19.78
CA ALA A 212 9.18 6.26 -20.72
C ALA A 212 8.68 4.82 -20.54
N MET A 213 8.60 4.34 -19.29
CA MET A 213 8.05 3.01 -18.98
C MET A 213 6.55 2.93 -19.29
N ALA A 214 5.76 3.96 -18.96
CA ALA A 214 4.32 3.98 -19.25
C ALA A 214 4.05 3.92 -20.75
N TYR A 215 4.83 4.65 -21.57
CA TYR A 215 4.72 4.60 -23.03
C TYR A 215 4.85 3.17 -23.58
N VAL A 216 5.78 2.37 -23.02
CA VAL A 216 6.03 1.00 -23.49
C VAL A 216 5.09 -0.03 -22.85
N TYR A 217 4.88 0.02 -21.54
CA TYR A 217 4.11 -1.00 -20.81
C TYR A 217 2.60 -0.80 -20.88
N VAL A 218 2.12 0.43 -21.06
CA VAL A 218 0.69 0.72 -21.22
C VAL A 218 0.27 0.59 -22.69
N GLY A 219 1.11 1.09 -23.60
CA GLY A 219 0.88 1.03 -25.05
C GLY A 219 -0.14 2.04 -25.54
N ASP A 220 -1.42 1.81 -25.26
CA ASP A 220 -2.54 2.61 -25.78
C ASP A 220 -3.54 3.02 -24.68
N TRP A 221 -4.56 3.82 -25.06
CA TRP A 221 -5.58 4.30 -24.12
C TRP A 221 -6.43 3.17 -23.52
N ALA A 222 -6.74 2.12 -24.29
CA ALA A 222 -7.48 0.96 -23.78
C ALA A 222 -6.62 0.14 -22.79
N GLY A 223 -5.30 0.11 -22.98
CA GLY A 223 -4.36 -0.42 -22.00
C GLY A 223 -4.37 0.39 -20.70
N PHE A 224 -4.55 1.71 -20.79
CA PHE A 224 -4.55 2.60 -19.61
C PHE A 224 -5.79 2.44 -18.72
N TYR A 225 -7.00 2.38 -19.29
CA TYR A 225 -8.23 2.24 -18.49
C TYR A 225 -8.73 0.79 -18.37
N GLY A 226 -8.41 -0.05 -19.35
CA GLY A 226 -9.00 -1.38 -19.54
C GLY A 226 -8.11 -2.53 -19.06
N THR A 227 -7.10 -2.24 -18.23
CA THR A 227 -6.25 -3.27 -17.60
C THR A 227 -5.97 -2.94 -16.13
N ALA A 228 -5.74 -3.97 -15.32
CA ALA A 228 -5.34 -3.85 -13.91
C ALA A 228 -4.06 -3.00 -13.77
N TYR A 229 -3.09 -3.27 -14.66
CA TYR A 229 -1.85 -2.52 -14.77
C TYR A 229 -2.10 -1.02 -14.98
N GLY A 230 -2.96 -0.65 -15.93
CA GLY A 230 -3.30 0.74 -16.23
C GLY A 230 -4.00 1.45 -15.07
N VAL A 231 -4.96 0.80 -14.42
CA VAL A 231 -5.64 1.33 -13.22
C VAL A 231 -4.63 1.59 -12.09
N MET A 232 -3.73 0.64 -11.83
CA MET A 232 -2.70 0.81 -10.80
C MET A 232 -1.68 1.91 -11.18
N VAL A 233 -1.34 2.07 -12.46
CA VAL A 233 -0.55 3.22 -12.93
C VAL A 233 -1.30 4.54 -12.65
N SER A 234 -2.62 4.60 -12.90
CA SER A 234 -3.43 5.79 -12.59
C SER A 234 -3.43 6.13 -11.10
N ALA A 235 -3.50 5.12 -10.22
CA ALA A 235 -3.40 5.29 -8.78
C ALA A 235 -2.04 5.86 -8.36
N LYS A 236 -0.95 5.36 -8.96
CA LYS A 236 0.40 5.90 -8.72
C LYS A 236 0.54 7.33 -9.22
N ILE A 237 -0.05 7.68 -10.36
CA ILE A 237 -0.06 9.07 -10.86
C ILE A 237 -0.81 9.99 -9.89
N ALA A 238 -1.97 9.57 -9.37
CA ALA A 238 -2.75 10.34 -8.40
C ALA A 238 -1.98 10.56 -7.09
N MET A 239 -1.37 9.51 -6.53
CA MET A 239 -0.54 9.63 -5.32
C MET A 239 0.72 10.46 -5.57
N PHE A 240 1.37 10.30 -6.73
CA PHE A 240 2.53 11.11 -7.12
C PHE A 240 2.17 12.59 -7.23
N ALA A 241 1.02 12.94 -7.83
CA ALA A 241 0.52 14.30 -7.87
C ALA A 241 0.24 14.86 -6.46
N GLY A 242 -0.32 14.04 -5.56
CA GLY A 242 -0.47 14.38 -4.14
C GLY A 242 0.86 14.67 -3.45
N LEU A 243 1.86 13.83 -3.65
CA LEU A 243 3.23 14.02 -3.15
C LEU A 243 3.89 15.29 -3.72
N LEU A 244 3.69 15.59 -5.01
CA LEU A 244 4.16 16.84 -5.60
C LEU A 244 3.50 18.06 -4.96
N GLY A 245 2.22 17.97 -4.62
CA GLY A 245 1.51 19.02 -3.87
C GLY A 245 2.11 19.26 -2.48
N LEU A 246 2.44 18.20 -1.75
CA LEU A 246 3.12 18.27 -0.45
C LEU A 246 4.54 18.84 -0.58
N GLY A 247 5.30 18.37 -1.57
CA GLY A 247 6.65 18.84 -1.88
C GLY A 247 6.68 20.31 -2.28
N LEU A 248 5.71 20.77 -3.08
CA LEU A 248 5.52 22.18 -3.40
C LEU A 248 5.20 22.99 -2.14
N GLY A 249 4.34 22.49 -1.27
CA GLY A 249 4.05 23.09 0.03
C GLY A 249 5.31 23.29 0.87
N ASN A 250 6.18 22.27 0.92
CA ASN A 250 7.47 22.32 1.59
C ASN A 250 8.45 23.30 0.95
N PHE A 251 8.54 23.33 -0.38
CA PHE A 251 9.38 24.27 -1.12
C PHE A 251 8.98 25.73 -0.87
N LEU A 252 7.69 26.04 -0.94
CA LEU A 252 7.17 27.38 -0.67
C LEU A 252 7.39 27.79 0.79
N LEU A 253 7.27 26.86 1.73
CA LEU A 253 7.52 27.08 3.14
C LEU A 253 8.98 27.41 3.43
N ILE A 254 9.92 26.68 2.81
CA ILE A 254 11.35 26.99 2.89
C ILE A 254 11.59 28.40 2.35
N GLY A 255 11.01 28.76 1.20
CA GLY A 255 11.10 30.12 0.64
C GLY A 255 10.65 31.23 1.59
N ARG A 256 9.61 30.98 2.41
CA ARG A 256 9.15 31.93 3.45
C ARG A 256 10.13 32.03 4.62
N LEU A 257 10.73 30.92 5.05
CA LEU A 257 11.74 30.92 6.12
C LEU A 257 12.93 31.82 5.76
N ARG A 258 13.37 31.80 4.48
CA ARG A 258 14.43 32.70 3.98
C ARG A 258 14.11 34.18 4.15
N ARG A 259 12.82 34.53 4.04
CA ARG A 259 12.34 35.93 4.06
C ARG A 259 12.00 36.43 5.46
N GLN A 260 11.40 35.61 6.31
CA GLN A 260 10.75 36.06 7.57
C GLN A 260 11.35 35.47 8.85
N ARG A 261 12.30 34.51 8.76
CA ARG A 261 13.02 33.87 9.88
C ARG A 261 12.16 33.43 11.08
N SER A 262 10.86 33.22 10.90
CA SER A 262 9.95 32.79 11.98
C SER A 262 8.77 31.99 11.42
N GLY A 263 8.30 30.99 12.20
CA GLY A 263 7.06 30.26 11.97
C GLY A 263 7.03 29.34 10.74
N GLY A 264 7.18 28.02 10.91
CA GLY A 264 6.97 27.08 9.80
C GLY A 264 7.52 25.68 9.98
N ILE A 265 8.49 25.47 10.85
CA ILE A 265 9.30 24.23 10.86
C ILE A 265 8.53 22.99 11.29
N ASN A 266 7.62 23.13 12.26
CA ASN A 266 6.71 22.04 12.60
C ASN A 266 5.92 21.60 11.35
N ARG A 267 5.50 22.52 10.48
CA ARG A 267 4.79 22.20 9.25
C ARG A 267 5.68 21.47 8.24
N LEU A 268 6.93 21.91 8.05
CA LEU A 268 7.91 21.25 7.18
C LEU A 268 8.11 19.79 7.58
N ARG A 269 8.35 19.55 8.87
CA ARG A 269 8.49 18.19 9.41
C ARG A 269 7.20 17.39 9.29
N ARG A 270 6.03 17.98 9.55
CA ARG A 270 4.73 17.28 9.46
C ARG A 270 4.38 16.90 8.03
N PHE A 271 4.70 17.73 7.05
CA PHE A 271 4.51 17.40 5.64
C PHE A 271 5.48 16.30 5.22
N ALA A 272 6.74 16.35 5.64
CA ALA A 272 7.70 15.27 5.40
C ALA A 272 7.24 13.92 6.01
N GLU A 273 6.61 13.94 7.20
CA GLU A 273 6.01 12.74 7.82
C GLU A 273 4.88 12.15 6.96
N VAL A 274 4.09 12.99 6.28
CA VAL A 274 3.06 12.51 5.36
C VAL A 274 3.67 12.07 4.03
N GLU A 275 4.67 12.78 3.51
CA GLU A 275 5.35 12.42 2.27
C GLU A 275 5.97 11.02 2.37
N ILE A 276 6.64 10.69 3.49
CA ILE A 276 7.17 9.33 3.68
C ILE A 276 6.05 8.30 3.81
N GLY A 277 4.95 8.66 4.47
CA GLY A 277 3.77 7.83 4.63
C GLY A 277 3.13 7.44 3.30
N VAL A 278 2.78 8.43 2.48
CA VAL A 278 2.24 8.24 1.13
C VAL A 278 3.28 7.58 0.22
N GLY A 279 4.56 7.91 0.39
CA GLY A 279 5.67 7.28 -0.35
C GLY A 279 5.77 5.78 -0.09
N PHE A 280 5.61 5.34 1.17
CA PHE A 280 5.56 3.92 1.50
C PHE A 280 4.33 3.22 0.91
N THR A 281 3.15 3.85 0.98
CA THR A 281 1.95 3.35 0.27
C THR A 281 2.23 3.20 -1.24
N LEU A 282 2.91 4.16 -1.85
CA LEU A 282 3.25 4.13 -3.27
C LEU A 282 4.24 3.00 -3.60
N PHE A 283 5.14 2.62 -2.68
CA PHE A 283 6.01 1.45 -2.84
C PHE A 283 5.25 0.12 -2.76
N PHE A 284 4.25 0.02 -1.88
CA PHE A 284 3.34 -1.13 -1.86
C PHE A 284 2.51 -1.22 -3.15
N ALA A 285 1.99 -0.09 -3.65
CA ALA A 285 1.33 -0.05 -4.96
C ALA A 285 2.28 -0.38 -6.11
N ALA A 286 3.56 -0.01 -6.01
CA ALA A 286 4.57 -0.40 -6.98
C ALA A 286 4.82 -1.91 -6.98
N ALA A 287 4.85 -2.53 -5.79
CA ALA A 287 5.01 -3.96 -5.65
C ALA A 287 3.82 -4.74 -6.23
N SER A 288 2.59 -4.25 -6.01
CA SER A 288 1.38 -4.81 -6.63
C SER A 288 1.37 -4.63 -8.15
N LEU A 289 1.79 -3.46 -8.66
CA LEU A 289 1.88 -3.23 -10.11
C LEU A 289 2.83 -4.22 -10.79
N THR A 290 3.92 -4.60 -10.13
CA THR A 290 4.89 -5.57 -10.68
C THR A 290 4.44 -7.03 -10.58
N SER A 291 3.36 -7.33 -9.86
CA SER A 291 2.77 -8.67 -9.80
C SER A 291 1.69 -8.92 -10.86
N VAL A 292 1.31 -7.89 -11.63
CA VAL A 292 0.36 -8.02 -12.75
C VAL A 292 1.08 -7.84 -14.09
N PRO A 293 0.63 -8.50 -15.17
CA PRO A 293 1.25 -8.35 -16.48
C PRO A 293 1.10 -6.90 -17.00
N PRO A 294 2.11 -6.36 -17.71
CA PRO A 294 2.00 -5.09 -18.43
C PRO A 294 0.78 -5.04 -19.36
N ALA A 295 0.13 -3.89 -19.50
CA ALA A 295 -1.08 -3.75 -20.32
C ALA A 295 -0.87 -4.09 -21.80
N VAL A 296 0.33 -3.83 -22.32
CA VAL A 296 0.74 -4.20 -23.69
C VAL A 296 0.72 -5.71 -23.94
N ASP A 297 0.89 -6.51 -22.87
CA ASP A 297 0.89 -7.97 -22.94
C ASP A 297 -0.53 -8.56 -22.78
N LEU A 298 -1.56 -7.73 -22.62
CA LEU A 298 -2.98 -8.11 -22.51
C LEU A 298 -3.82 -7.55 -23.68
N PRO A 299 -3.63 -7.96 -24.94
CA PRO A 299 -4.40 -7.41 -26.06
C PRO A 299 -5.88 -7.85 -26.06
N ASN A 300 -6.18 -9.05 -25.56
CA ASN A 300 -7.53 -9.66 -25.64
C ASN A 300 -8.32 -9.63 -24.31
N ASP A 301 -7.63 -9.48 -23.18
CA ASP A 301 -8.21 -9.54 -21.83
C ASP A 301 -8.47 -8.16 -21.23
N ARG A 302 -8.92 -7.23 -22.08
CA ARG A 302 -9.26 -5.85 -21.68
C ARG A 302 -10.75 -5.68 -21.47
N VAL A 303 -11.12 -4.82 -20.53
CA VAL A 303 -12.49 -4.36 -20.36
C VAL A 303 -12.71 -3.13 -21.24
N SER A 304 -13.81 -3.13 -21.99
CA SER A 304 -14.19 -2.00 -22.85
C SER A 304 -14.69 -0.81 -22.02
N PHE A 305 -14.63 0.38 -22.59
CA PHE A 305 -15.16 1.57 -21.91
C PHE A 305 -16.67 1.45 -21.64
N HIS A 306 -17.41 0.79 -22.54
CA HIS A 306 -18.85 0.54 -22.36
C HIS A 306 -19.12 -0.34 -21.14
N GLU A 307 -18.40 -1.46 -20.98
CA GLU A 307 -18.52 -2.32 -19.81
C GLU A 307 -18.21 -1.57 -18.50
N ILE A 308 -17.21 -0.67 -18.50
CA ILE A 308 -16.90 0.17 -17.33
C ILE A 308 -18.07 1.13 -17.02
N VAL A 309 -18.62 1.78 -18.04
CA VAL A 309 -19.76 2.70 -17.86
C VAL A 309 -20.98 1.95 -17.37
N ASP A 310 -21.32 0.82 -17.99
CA ASP A 310 -22.45 -0.02 -17.58
C ASP A 310 -22.31 -0.47 -16.12
N ARG A 311 -21.10 -0.89 -15.74
CA ARG A 311 -20.77 -1.31 -14.38
C ARG A 311 -20.92 -0.19 -13.37
N ASN A 312 -20.48 1.02 -13.71
CA ASN A 312 -20.47 2.17 -12.80
C ASN A 312 -21.71 3.05 -12.94
N TRP A 313 -22.68 2.66 -13.77
CA TRP A 313 -23.90 3.43 -13.96
C TRP A 313 -24.71 3.45 -12.66
N PRO A 314 -25.04 4.63 -12.11
CA PRO A 314 -25.74 4.75 -10.84
C PRO A 314 -27.11 4.05 -10.88
N VAL A 315 -27.35 3.18 -9.90
CA VAL A 315 -28.65 2.56 -9.62
C VAL A 315 -28.97 2.73 -8.14
N TRP A 316 -30.24 2.57 -7.76
CA TRP A 316 -30.63 2.60 -6.35
C TRP A 316 -29.99 1.42 -5.61
N PRO A 317 -29.50 1.63 -4.37
CA PRO A 317 -28.91 0.56 -3.58
C PRO A 317 -29.94 -0.52 -3.28
N ARG A 318 -29.51 -1.77 -3.40
CA ARG A 318 -30.21 -2.98 -3.02
C ARG A 318 -30.26 -3.08 -1.49
N LEU A 319 -31.42 -2.78 -0.94
CA LEU A 319 -31.71 -2.94 0.50
C LEU A 319 -32.46 -4.23 0.83
N THR A 320 -32.60 -5.13 -0.15
CA THR A 320 -33.22 -6.45 -0.02
C THR A 320 -32.23 -7.54 -0.42
N SER A 321 -31.95 -8.47 0.49
CA SER A 321 -31.06 -9.60 0.23
C SER A 321 -31.80 -10.74 -0.47
N PRO A 322 -31.14 -11.50 -1.37
CA PRO A 322 -31.62 -12.83 -1.75
C PRO A 322 -31.57 -13.80 -0.56
N ASP A 323 -32.31 -14.90 -0.68
CA ASP A 323 -32.27 -16.01 0.29
C ASP A 323 -30.95 -16.76 0.19
N ARG A 324 -30.35 -17.10 1.34
CA ARG A 324 -29.06 -17.81 1.41
C ARG A 324 -29.09 -19.14 0.65
N ASP A 325 -30.21 -19.85 0.71
CA ASP A 325 -30.32 -21.18 0.09
C ASP A 325 -30.35 -21.12 -1.45
N THR A 326 -30.44 -19.92 -2.04
CA THR A 326 -30.33 -19.68 -3.50
C THR A 326 -28.92 -19.37 -3.98
N LEU A 327 -27.99 -19.15 -3.05
CA LEU A 327 -26.56 -18.95 -3.34
C LEU A 327 -25.95 -20.21 -3.95
N THR A 328 -24.84 -20.09 -4.67
CA THR A 328 -24.28 -21.21 -5.44
C THR A 328 -23.89 -22.39 -4.56
N LEU A 329 -23.17 -22.15 -3.47
CA LEU A 329 -22.65 -23.21 -2.61
C LEU A 329 -23.74 -23.90 -1.77
N PRO A 330 -24.69 -23.20 -1.13
CA PRO A 330 -25.78 -23.84 -0.39
C PRO A 330 -26.72 -24.62 -1.33
N ALA A 331 -27.00 -24.07 -2.52
CA ALA A 331 -27.80 -24.76 -3.53
C ALA A 331 -27.09 -26.02 -4.06
N LEU A 332 -25.76 -25.97 -4.24
CA LEU A 332 -24.96 -27.13 -4.64
C LEU A 332 -24.93 -28.19 -3.54
N GLN A 333 -24.72 -27.80 -2.27
CA GLN A 333 -24.76 -28.72 -1.14
C GLN A 333 -26.10 -29.43 -1.04
N ALA A 334 -27.22 -28.70 -1.17
CA ALA A 334 -28.56 -29.30 -1.15
C ALA A 334 -28.77 -30.35 -2.26
N LYS A 335 -28.18 -30.14 -3.46
CA LYS A 335 -28.21 -31.14 -4.54
C LYS A 335 -27.40 -32.38 -4.19
N LEU A 336 -26.19 -32.20 -3.67
CA LEU A 336 -25.32 -33.30 -3.25
C LEU A 336 -25.94 -34.12 -2.11
N ASP A 337 -26.61 -33.45 -1.17
CA ASP A 337 -27.35 -34.09 -0.08
C ASP A 337 -28.50 -34.94 -0.61
N ALA A 338 -29.26 -34.43 -1.58
CA ALA A 338 -30.37 -35.15 -2.19
C ALA A 338 -29.91 -36.37 -3.02
N GLU A 339 -28.80 -36.25 -3.76
CA GLU A 339 -28.20 -37.34 -4.53
C GLU A 339 -27.65 -38.44 -3.60
N ALA A 340 -26.91 -38.04 -2.57
CA ALA A 340 -26.38 -38.96 -1.59
C ALA A 340 -27.47 -39.71 -0.82
N ALA A 341 -28.58 -39.02 -0.50
CA ALA A 341 -29.75 -39.65 0.12
C ALA A 341 -30.41 -40.69 -0.79
N ARG A 342 -30.48 -40.45 -2.11
CA ARG A 342 -31.01 -41.42 -3.10
C ARG A 342 -30.13 -42.66 -3.22
N GLU A 343 -28.81 -42.48 -3.08
CA GLU A 343 -27.82 -43.54 -3.25
C GLU A 343 -27.43 -44.23 -1.93
N GLY A 344 -27.99 -43.80 -0.79
CA GLY A 344 -27.69 -44.34 0.53
C GLY A 344 -26.24 -44.11 0.98
N ARG A 345 -25.57 -43.08 0.44
CA ARG A 345 -24.19 -42.71 0.78
C ARG A 345 -24.15 -41.43 1.62
N LYS A 346 -22.99 -41.17 2.22
CA LYS A 346 -22.73 -39.89 2.90
C LYS A 346 -22.53 -38.79 1.84
N PRO A 347 -23.16 -37.61 1.99
CA PRO A 347 -22.97 -36.54 1.03
C PRO A 347 -21.54 -36.01 1.05
N PRO A 348 -20.91 -35.81 -0.12
CA PRO A 348 -19.68 -35.05 -0.20
C PRO A 348 -19.95 -33.56 0.09
N PRO A 349 -18.96 -32.83 0.65
CA PRO A 349 -19.07 -31.39 0.80
C PRO A 349 -19.00 -30.70 -0.57
N ALA A 350 -19.84 -29.69 -0.78
CA ALA A 350 -19.84 -28.84 -1.98
C ALA A 350 -18.59 -27.97 -2.08
N PHE A 351 -17.98 -27.66 -0.93
CA PHE A 351 -16.75 -26.87 -0.83
C PHE A 351 -15.91 -27.37 0.34
N VAL A 352 -14.61 -27.46 0.12
CA VAL A 352 -13.62 -27.77 1.16
C VAL A 352 -12.79 -26.50 1.41
N PRO A 353 -12.86 -25.90 2.60
CA PRO A 353 -12.05 -24.74 2.96
C PRO A 353 -10.56 -24.94 2.67
N GLY A 354 -9.97 -24.04 1.89
CA GLY A 354 -8.56 -24.09 1.50
C GLY A 354 -8.24 -25.03 0.32
N SER A 355 -9.24 -25.51 -0.42
CA SER A 355 -9.02 -26.30 -1.65
C SER A 355 -8.66 -25.46 -2.88
N GLY A 356 -8.83 -24.14 -2.82
CA GLY A 356 -8.59 -23.22 -3.94
C GLY A 356 -9.61 -23.29 -5.08
N GLU A 357 -10.56 -24.24 -5.04
CA GLU A 357 -11.60 -24.41 -6.05
C GLU A 357 -12.87 -23.62 -5.66
N LEU A 358 -13.16 -22.54 -6.39
CA LEU A 358 -14.39 -21.76 -6.23
C LEU A 358 -15.34 -22.05 -7.42
N PRO A 359 -16.59 -22.47 -7.18
CA PRO A 359 -17.57 -22.63 -8.25
C PRO A 359 -17.96 -21.28 -8.85
N SER A 360 -18.50 -21.30 -10.08
CA SER A 360 -18.94 -20.07 -10.74
C SER A 360 -20.11 -19.44 -9.99
N ILE A 361 -19.94 -18.18 -9.59
CA ILE A 361 -20.97 -17.39 -8.90
C ILE A 361 -22.23 -17.22 -9.76
N ASN A 362 -23.39 -17.21 -9.12
CA ASN A 362 -24.69 -17.03 -9.74
C ASN A 362 -25.26 -15.62 -9.44
N ALA A 363 -26.45 -15.32 -9.98
CA ALA A 363 -27.08 -14.01 -9.80
C ALA A 363 -27.44 -13.69 -8.33
N ALA A 364 -27.69 -14.71 -7.50
CA ALA A 364 -27.95 -14.54 -6.07
C ALA A 364 -26.66 -14.21 -5.31
N ASP A 365 -25.52 -14.79 -5.67
CA ASP A 365 -24.22 -14.44 -5.07
C ASP A 365 -23.86 -12.97 -5.36
N ILE A 366 -24.06 -12.54 -6.61
CA ILE A 366 -23.88 -11.14 -7.04
C ILE A 366 -24.80 -10.21 -6.24
N ALA A 367 -26.09 -10.54 -6.13
CA ALA A 367 -27.04 -9.74 -5.36
C ALA A 367 -26.74 -9.74 -3.85
N TRP A 368 -26.21 -10.82 -3.31
CA TRP A 368 -25.77 -10.92 -1.91
C TRP A 368 -24.59 -10.00 -1.63
N SER A 369 -23.59 -10.01 -2.52
CA SER A 369 -22.42 -9.13 -2.43
C SER A 369 -22.81 -7.66 -2.58
N GLU A 370 -23.62 -7.29 -3.58
CA GLU A 370 -24.11 -5.92 -3.75
C GLU A 370 -24.84 -5.41 -2.50
N TYR A 371 -25.75 -6.22 -1.95
CA TYR A 371 -26.44 -5.89 -0.71
C TYR A 371 -25.46 -5.63 0.44
N ASN A 372 -24.44 -6.47 0.58
CA ASN A 372 -23.42 -6.32 1.62
C ASN A 372 -22.61 -5.02 1.44
N HIS A 373 -22.19 -4.70 0.22
CA HIS A 373 -21.49 -3.46 -0.10
C HIS A 373 -22.37 -2.23 0.15
N HIS A 374 -23.65 -2.26 -0.22
CA HIS A 374 -24.57 -1.15 -0.02
C HIS A 374 -24.81 -0.86 1.46
N TRP A 375 -25.02 -1.88 2.28
CA TRP A 375 -25.13 -1.71 3.74
C TRP A 375 -23.84 -1.21 4.37
N ALA A 376 -22.68 -1.73 3.96
CA ALA A 376 -21.40 -1.19 4.38
C ALA A 376 -21.28 0.30 3.99
N GLY A 377 -21.74 0.67 2.80
CA GLY A 377 -21.82 2.05 2.31
C GLY A 377 -22.67 2.95 3.20
N ILE A 378 -23.84 2.48 3.67
CA ILE A 378 -24.69 3.22 4.62
C ILE A 378 -23.93 3.51 5.91
N PHE A 379 -23.29 2.49 6.51
CA PHE A 379 -22.53 2.67 7.75
C PHE A 379 -21.36 3.65 7.56
N VAL A 380 -20.58 3.49 6.49
CA VAL A 380 -19.39 4.32 6.22
C VAL A 380 -19.79 5.77 5.89
N LEU A 381 -20.88 5.96 5.13
CA LEU A 381 -21.43 7.29 4.85
C LEU A 381 -21.90 7.98 6.14
N ALA A 382 -22.65 7.26 6.99
CA ALA A 382 -23.10 7.77 8.29
C ALA A 382 -21.92 8.12 9.21
N ILE A 383 -20.87 7.30 9.23
CA ILE A 383 -19.61 7.59 9.94
C ILE A 383 -19.00 8.90 9.45
N GLY A 384 -18.86 9.08 8.13
CA GLY A 384 -18.31 10.30 7.53
C GLY A 384 -19.13 11.55 7.87
N ILE A 385 -20.46 11.47 7.77
CA ILE A 385 -21.38 12.58 8.09
C ILE A 385 -21.29 12.95 9.57
N LEU A 386 -21.35 11.97 10.48
CA LEU A 386 -21.26 12.25 11.92
C LEU A 386 -19.87 12.77 12.32
N ALA A 387 -18.80 12.24 11.71
CA ALA A 387 -17.46 12.77 11.88
C ALA A 387 -17.38 14.25 11.48
N LEU A 388 -18.02 14.62 10.35
CA LEU A 388 -18.12 16.00 9.88
C LEU A 388 -18.92 16.88 10.85
N PHE A 389 -20.08 16.43 11.32
CA PHE A 389 -20.88 17.17 12.30
C PHE A 389 -20.16 17.36 13.63
N ASN A 390 -19.39 16.37 14.07
CA ASN A 390 -18.55 16.52 15.25
C ASN A 390 -17.48 17.62 15.06
N GLN A 391 -16.92 17.77 13.85
CA GLN A 391 -16.01 18.88 13.54
C GLN A 391 -16.71 20.24 13.51
N MET A 392 -17.97 20.28 13.09
CA MET A 392 -18.82 21.47 13.15
C MET A 392 -19.25 21.84 14.59
N GLY A 393 -18.90 21.02 15.59
CA GLY A 393 -19.15 21.29 17.01
C GLY A 393 -20.36 20.55 17.60
N LEU A 394 -21.03 19.67 16.83
CA LEU A 394 -22.14 18.88 17.34
C LEU A 394 -21.64 17.82 18.32
N ARG A 395 -21.80 18.08 19.63
CA ARG A 395 -21.25 17.24 20.71
C ARG A 395 -21.72 15.78 20.67
N VAL A 396 -22.98 15.54 20.31
CA VAL A 396 -23.54 14.17 20.24
C VAL A 396 -22.85 13.34 19.15
N ALA A 397 -22.38 13.98 18.08
CA ALA A 397 -21.73 13.30 16.97
C ALA A 397 -20.35 12.73 17.33
N ARG A 398 -19.75 13.08 18.49
CA ARG A 398 -18.48 12.50 18.96
C ARG A 398 -18.51 10.97 19.12
N HIS A 399 -19.70 10.38 19.19
CA HIS A 399 -19.95 8.95 19.36
C HIS A 399 -19.96 8.18 18.02
N TRP A 400 -19.70 8.85 16.89
CA TRP A 400 -19.64 8.22 15.57
C TRP A 400 -18.80 6.94 15.48
N PRO A 401 -17.68 6.73 16.23
CA PRO A 401 -16.90 5.49 16.08
C PRO A 401 -17.67 4.24 16.54
N LEU A 402 -18.75 4.39 17.31
CA LEU A 402 -19.61 3.25 17.69
C LEU A 402 -20.33 2.63 16.49
N LEU A 403 -20.50 3.37 15.38
CA LEU A 403 -21.07 2.81 14.15
C LEU A 403 -20.18 1.73 13.54
N PHE A 404 -18.87 1.71 13.84
CA PHE A 404 -18.00 0.59 13.46
C PHE A 404 -18.43 -0.72 14.11
N LEU A 405 -19.04 -0.69 15.30
CA LEU A 405 -19.57 -1.91 15.93
C LEU A 405 -20.79 -2.45 15.18
N GLY A 406 -21.64 -1.56 14.68
CA GLY A 406 -22.75 -1.93 13.81
C GLY A 406 -22.26 -2.55 12.50
N LEU A 407 -21.27 -1.91 11.85
CA LEU A 407 -20.64 -2.44 10.65
C LEU A 407 -19.96 -3.79 10.90
N ALA A 408 -19.19 -3.93 11.98
CA ALA A 408 -18.53 -5.19 12.33
C ALA A 408 -19.54 -6.30 12.62
N GLY A 409 -20.63 -6.00 13.33
CA GLY A 409 -21.72 -6.94 13.53
C GLY A 409 -22.33 -7.37 12.21
N PHE A 410 -22.63 -6.43 11.32
CA PHE A 410 -23.17 -6.73 9.99
C PHE A 410 -22.23 -7.66 9.20
N LEU A 411 -20.95 -7.31 9.08
CA LEU A 411 -19.95 -8.10 8.36
C LEU A 411 -19.76 -9.49 8.98
N PHE A 412 -19.72 -9.60 10.30
CA PHE A 412 -19.58 -10.89 11.01
C PHE A 412 -20.65 -11.91 10.61
N PHE A 413 -21.89 -11.45 10.41
CA PHE A 413 -22.97 -12.34 9.99
C PHE A 413 -23.02 -12.58 8.49
N ARG A 414 -22.56 -11.63 7.66
CA ARG A 414 -22.91 -11.58 6.23
C ARG A 414 -21.75 -11.82 5.27
N SER A 415 -20.50 -11.62 5.70
CA SER A 415 -19.33 -11.77 4.84
C SER A 415 -19.19 -13.19 4.29
N ASP A 416 -19.44 -14.20 5.13
CA ASP A 416 -19.17 -15.60 4.79
C ASP A 416 -20.47 -16.44 4.95
N PRO A 417 -21.34 -16.53 3.92
CA PRO A 417 -22.63 -17.22 4.02
C PRO A 417 -22.52 -18.72 4.33
N GLU A 418 -21.41 -19.35 3.92
CA GLU A 418 -21.13 -20.78 4.14
C GLU A 418 -20.64 -21.10 5.55
N SER A 419 -20.15 -20.09 6.25
CA SER A 419 -19.52 -20.25 7.55
C SER A 419 -20.49 -19.94 8.69
N TRP A 420 -20.27 -20.59 9.83
CA TRP A 420 -20.94 -20.21 11.07
C TRP A 420 -20.78 -18.69 11.32
N PRO A 421 -21.85 -17.98 11.74
CA PRO A 421 -23.10 -18.51 12.28
C PRO A 421 -24.21 -18.83 11.26
N LEU A 422 -24.08 -18.41 10.00
CA LEU A 422 -25.11 -18.67 9.01
C LEU A 422 -25.00 -20.09 8.46
N GLY A 423 -23.86 -20.45 7.87
CA GLY A 423 -23.70 -21.70 7.15
C GLY A 423 -23.29 -22.89 8.02
N SER A 424 -23.11 -24.02 7.35
CA SER A 424 -22.83 -25.32 7.98
C SER A 424 -21.36 -25.53 8.33
N ILE A 425 -20.44 -24.76 7.74
CA ILE A 425 -19.01 -24.88 8.01
C ILE A 425 -18.72 -24.35 9.42
N SER A 426 -18.06 -25.18 10.23
CA SER A 426 -17.76 -24.84 11.62
C SER A 426 -16.85 -23.62 11.74
N PHE A 427 -16.88 -22.96 12.90
CA PHE A 427 -16.02 -21.79 13.14
C PHE A 427 -14.53 -22.13 12.93
N LEU A 428 -14.04 -23.27 13.40
CA LEU A 428 -12.61 -23.61 13.30
C LEU A 428 -12.23 -24.09 11.90
N ASP A 429 -13.11 -24.82 11.22
CA ASP A 429 -12.81 -25.33 9.88
C ASP A 429 -12.81 -24.21 8.84
N SER A 430 -13.69 -23.22 9.00
CA SER A 430 -13.73 -22.04 8.14
C SER A 430 -12.45 -21.18 8.22
N LEU A 431 -11.68 -21.22 9.32
CA LEU A 431 -10.40 -20.51 9.42
C LEU A 431 -9.28 -21.10 8.54
N ARG A 432 -9.50 -22.27 7.93
CA ARG A 432 -8.59 -22.83 6.93
C ARG A 432 -8.71 -22.12 5.59
N ASP A 433 -9.85 -21.48 5.34
CA ASP A 433 -10.02 -20.58 4.22
C ASP A 433 -9.37 -19.22 4.53
N VAL A 434 -8.45 -18.81 3.67
CA VAL A 434 -7.70 -17.55 3.83
C VAL A 434 -8.61 -16.34 3.72
N GLU A 435 -9.64 -16.39 2.88
CA GLU A 435 -10.59 -15.29 2.71
C GLU A 435 -11.42 -15.09 3.98
N VAL A 436 -11.98 -16.18 4.51
CA VAL A 436 -12.74 -16.15 5.78
C VAL A 436 -11.87 -15.71 6.96
N LEU A 437 -10.61 -16.20 7.00
CA LEU A 437 -9.65 -15.77 8.02
C LEU A 437 -9.40 -14.25 7.95
N GLN A 438 -9.24 -13.70 6.75
CA GLN A 438 -9.09 -12.25 6.53
C GLN A 438 -10.35 -11.49 6.97
N HIS A 439 -11.54 -11.90 6.54
CA HIS A 439 -12.80 -11.27 6.93
C HIS A 439 -12.96 -11.22 8.45
N ARG A 440 -12.74 -12.33 9.15
CA ARG A 440 -12.86 -12.40 10.61
C ARG A 440 -11.80 -11.57 11.33
N PHE A 441 -10.56 -11.56 10.81
CA PHE A 441 -9.51 -10.69 11.32
C PHE A 441 -9.88 -9.21 11.19
N PHE A 442 -10.41 -8.80 10.03
CA PHE A 442 -10.84 -7.41 9.81
C PHE A 442 -12.05 -7.02 10.66
N VAL A 443 -13.02 -7.92 10.87
CA VAL A 443 -14.15 -7.68 11.79
C VAL A 443 -13.62 -7.39 13.20
N LEU A 444 -12.72 -8.23 13.73
CA LEU A 444 -12.11 -8.01 15.04
C LEU A 444 -11.36 -6.68 15.09
N LEU A 445 -10.59 -6.36 14.04
CA LEU A 445 -9.85 -5.12 13.92
C LEU A 445 -10.79 -3.90 13.96
N ILE A 446 -11.91 -3.93 13.23
CA ILE A 446 -12.92 -2.87 13.22
C ILE A 446 -13.52 -2.66 14.62
N VAL A 447 -13.82 -3.74 15.35
CA VAL A 447 -14.35 -3.64 16.73
C VAL A 447 -13.34 -2.97 17.66
N VAL A 448 -12.10 -3.49 17.70
CA VAL A 448 -11.04 -2.94 18.55
C VAL A 448 -10.79 -1.48 18.23
N PHE A 449 -10.77 -1.15 16.94
CA PHE A 449 -10.54 0.19 16.44
C PHE A 449 -11.66 1.16 16.79
N GLY A 450 -12.92 0.76 16.58
CA GLY A 450 -14.09 1.58 16.92
C GLY A 450 -14.14 1.91 18.41
N LEU A 451 -13.91 0.91 19.28
CA LEU A 451 -13.84 1.11 20.73
C LEU A 451 -12.66 1.99 21.14
N PHE A 452 -11.49 1.79 20.53
CA PHE A 452 -10.29 2.54 20.84
C PHE A 452 -10.44 4.02 20.43
N GLU A 453 -10.84 4.31 19.20
CA GLU A 453 -11.07 5.69 18.73
C GLU A 453 -12.18 6.37 19.53
N TRP A 454 -13.25 5.65 19.87
CA TRP A 454 -14.30 6.17 20.74
C TRP A 454 -13.75 6.58 22.11
N ARG A 455 -12.93 5.72 22.73
CA ARG A 455 -12.27 6.03 24.01
C ARG A 455 -11.34 7.23 23.90
N VAL A 456 -10.52 7.32 22.85
CA VAL A 456 -9.64 8.48 22.61
C VAL A 456 -10.46 9.77 22.59
N ARG A 457 -11.59 9.78 21.88
CA ARG A 457 -12.50 10.93 21.81
C ARG A 457 -13.13 11.29 23.15
N LEU A 458 -13.57 10.31 23.93
CA LEU A 458 -14.14 10.57 25.26
C LEU A 458 -13.13 11.21 26.21
N THR A 459 -11.85 10.83 26.13
CA THR A 459 -10.80 11.41 26.96
C THR A 459 -10.38 12.83 26.54
N GLY A 460 -10.79 13.29 25.35
CA GLY A 460 -10.38 14.58 24.79
C GLY A 460 -8.87 14.69 24.51
N ARG A 461 -8.14 13.56 24.51
CA ARG A 461 -6.69 13.54 24.29
C ARG A 461 -6.37 13.87 22.83
N THR A 462 -5.53 14.89 22.63
CA THR A 462 -5.05 15.32 21.30
C THR A 462 -3.54 15.15 21.12
N THR A 463 -2.83 14.83 22.20
CA THR A 463 -1.38 14.60 22.22
C THR A 463 -1.04 13.15 22.58
N GLY A 464 0.19 12.72 22.28
CA GLY A 464 0.64 11.35 22.48
C GLY A 464 0.43 10.46 21.25
N TRP A 465 0.60 9.14 21.44
CA TRP A 465 0.51 8.17 20.35
C TRP A 465 -0.92 7.68 20.10
N GLN A 466 -1.82 7.76 21.11
CA GLN A 466 -3.16 7.20 21.02
C GLN A 466 -3.99 7.85 19.90
N PRO A 467 -4.04 9.19 19.75
CA PRO A 467 -4.80 9.81 18.65
C PRO A 467 -4.23 9.50 17.26
N LEU A 468 -3.00 9.00 17.18
CA LEU A 468 -2.33 8.66 15.93
C LEU A 468 -2.67 7.25 15.44
N VAL A 469 -3.32 6.42 16.26
CA VAL A 469 -3.72 5.06 15.83
C VAL A 469 -4.77 5.13 14.72
N PHE A 470 -5.79 5.98 14.86
CA PHE A 470 -6.81 6.16 13.82
C PHE A 470 -6.23 6.48 12.44
N PRO A 471 -5.46 7.58 12.27
CA PRO A 471 -4.91 7.90 10.97
C PRO A 471 -3.97 6.82 10.41
N LEU A 472 -3.18 6.17 11.27
CA LEU A 472 -2.27 5.10 10.83
C LEU A 472 -3.04 3.88 10.33
N VAL A 473 -4.04 3.40 11.07
CA VAL A 473 -4.84 2.24 10.65
C VAL A 473 -5.63 2.55 9.38
N SER A 474 -6.18 3.77 9.22
CA SER A 474 -6.84 4.17 7.97
C SER A 474 -5.87 4.19 6.78
N ALA A 475 -4.66 4.74 6.96
CA ALA A 475 -3.65 4.76 5.90
C ALA A 475 -3.15 3.34 5.56
N LEU A 476 -2.95 2.49 6.57
CA LEU A 476 -2.57 1.08 6.38
C LEU A 476 -3.67 0.27 5.73
N GLY A 477 -4.94 0.47 6.09
CA GLY A 477 -6.08 -0.16 5.45
C GLY A 477 -6.19 0.22 3.97
N GLY A 478 -6.01 1.51 3.64
CA GLY A 478 -5.95 1.96 2.26
C GLY A 478 -4.74 1.41 1.49
N ALA A 479 -3.57 1.30 2.13
CA ALA A 479 -2.40 0.68 1.52
C ALA A 479 -2.59 -0.82 1.28
N ALA A 480 -3.17 -1.54 2.25
CA ALA A 480 -3.49 -2.96 2.14
C ALA A 480 -4.48 -3.23 1.00
N LEU A 481 -5.48 -2.36 0.83
CA LEU A 481 -6.45 -2.47 -0.25
C LEU A 481 -5.82 -2.29 -1.65
N LEU A 482 -4.79 -1.45 -1.79
CA LEU A 482 -4.01 -1.35 -3.03
C LEU A 482 -3.14 -2.57 -3.32
N THR A 483 -2.84 -3.39 -2.30
CA THR A 483 -1.99 -4.59 -2.43
C THR A 483 -2.76 -5.89 -2.48
N HIS A 484 -4.08 -5.84 -2.25
CA HIS A 484 -4.92 -7.01 -2.29
C HIS A 484 -5.29 -7.32 -3.74
N SER A 485 -5.01 -8.54 -4.19
CA SER A 485 -5.39 -9.04 -5.52
C SER A 485 -6.34 -10.22 -5.35
N HIS A 486 -7.46 -10.20 -6.07
CA HIS A 486 -8.36 -11.34 -6.14
C HIS A 486 -7.76 -12.45 -7.02
N ALA A 487 -8.13 -13.70 -6.76
CA ALA A 487 -7.58 -14.86 -7.45
C ALA A 487 -7.74 -14.75 -8.98
N ILE A 488 -6.70 -15.19 -9.71
CA ILE A 488 -6.42 -14.94 -11.14
C ILE A 488 -7.42 -15.66 -12.09
N ALA A 489 -8.47 -16.30 -11.57
CA ALA A 489 -9.39 -17.13 -12.37
C ALA A 489 -10.07 -16.34 -13.51
N ASN A 490 -10.24 -15.02 -13.39
CA ASN A 490 -10.76 -14.16 -14.47
C ASN A 490 -10.19 -12.73 -14.42
N ILE A 491 -9.30 -12.41 -15.38
CA ILE A 491 -8.61 -11.12 -15.50
C ILE A 491 -9.59 -9.94 -15.66
N LYS A 492 -10.69 -10.12 -16.40
CA LYS A 492 -11.69 -9.05 -16.60
C LYS A 492 -12.47 -8.75 -15.33
N GLN A 493 -12.90 -9.78 -14.61
CA GLN A 493 -13.59 -9.61 -13.33
C GLN A 493 -12.67 -8.96 -12.30
N GLN A 494 -11.41 -9.40 -12.23
CA GLN A 494 -10.40 -8.78 -11.38
C GLN A 494 -10.28 -7.27 -11.67
N LEU A 495 -10.19 -6.89 -12.94
CA LEU A 495 -10.14 -5.47 -13.31
C LEU A 495 -11.39 -4.68 -12.88
N LEU A 496 -12.59 -5.21 -13.12
CA LEU A 496 -13.83 -4.52 -12.74
C LEU A 496 -13.90 -4.28 -11.22
N VAL A 497 -13.39 -5.23 -10.44
CA VAL A 497 -13.23 -5.08 -9.00
C VAL A 497 -12.16 -4.02 -8.67
N GLU A 498 -10.99 -4.05 -9.30
CA GLU A 498 -9.93 -3.08 -9.06
C GLU A 498 -10.33 -1.62 -9.42
N ILE A 499 -11.14 -1.42 -10.46
CA ILE A 499 -11.67 -0.10 -10.86
C ILE A 499 -12.48 0.54 -9.73
N THR A 500 -13.25 -0.27 -8.99
CA THR A 500 -14.05 0.22 -7.86
C THR A 500 -13.20 0.35 -6.59
N HIS A 501 -12.33 -0.62 -6.29
CA HIS A 501 -11.55 -0.65 -5.05
C HIS A 501 -10.39 0.36 -5.02
N THR A 502 -9.79 0.68 -6.17
CA THR A 502 -8.67 1.62 -6.25
C THR A 502 -9.03 3.02 -5.72
N PRO A 503 -10.15 3.66 -6.13
CA PRO A 503 -10.62 4.90 -5.53
C PRO A 503 -10.88 4.81 -4.01
N LEU A 504 -11.44 3.70 -3.52
CA LEU A 504 -11.65 3.48 -2.08
C LEU A 504 -10.32 3.49 -1.33
N ALA A 505 -9.33 2.80 -1.88
CA ALA A 505 -8.00 2.69 -1.30
C ALA A 505 -7.29 4.05 -1.24
N LEU A 506 -7.33 4.81 -2.33
CA LEU A 506 -6.81 6.19 -2.39
C LEU A 506 -7.49 7.12 -1.39
N ALA A 507 -8.82 7.00 -1.24
CA ALA A 507 -9.56 7.78 -0.25
C ALA A 507 -9.19 7.40 1.18
N GLY A 508 -8.96 6.11 1.48
CA GLY A 508 -8.49 5.64 2.78
C GLY A 508 -7.10 6.18 3.13
N VAL A 509 -6.17 6.16 2.18
CA VAL A 509 -4.82 6.75 2.30
C VAL A 509 -4.93 8.25 2.55
N ALA A 510 -5.72 8.97 1.74
CA ALA A 510 -5.94 10.41 1.90
C ALA A 510 -6.57 10.75 3.26
N ALA A 511 -7.56 9.96 3.72
CA ALA A 511 -8.20 10.15 5.02
C ALA A 511 -7.20 9.98 6.17
N GLY A 512 -6.40 8.91 6.14
CA GLY A 512 -5.41 8.62 7.17
C GLY A 512 -4.40 9.76 7.31
N TRP A 513 -3.81 10.20 6.19
CA TRP A 513 -2.80 11.26 6.22
C TRP A 513 -3.38 12.66 6.46
N ALA A 514 -4.61 12.94 6.01
CA ALA A 514 -5.31 14.18 6.36
C ALA A 514 -5.60 14.24 7.87
N ARG A 515 -6.06 13.14 8.48
CA ARG A 515 -6.27 13.08 9.92
C ARG A 515 -4.95 13.17 10.70
N TRP A 516 -3.86 12.62 10.18
CA TRP A 516 -2.52 12.83 10.75
C TRP A 516 -2.15 14.32 10.78
N LEU A 517 -2.36 15.05 9.69
CA LEU A 517 -2.10 16.48 9.60
C LEU A 517 -3.00 17.30 10.51
N GLU A 518 -4.29 16.96 10.61
CA GLU A 518 -5.22 17.64 11.52
C GLU A 518 -4.69 17.64 12.97
N LEU A 519 -4.20 16.48 13.43
CA LEU A 519 -3.69 16.31 14.78
C LEU A 519 -2.32 16.99 15.01
N ARG A 520 -1.52 17.13 13.95
CA ARG A 520 -0.10 17.51 14.06
C ARG A 520 0.20 18.94 13.63
N LEU A 521 -0.67 19.57 12.85
CA LEU A 521 -0.52 20.95 12.39
C LEU A 521 -1.17 21.95 13.36
N GLY A 522 -0.69 23.19 13.31
CA GLY A 522 -1.41 24.34 13.88
C GLY A 522 -2.34 24.99 12.85
N PRO A 523 -3.26 25.88 13.29
CA PRO A 523 -4.13 26.64 12.39
C PRO A 523 -3.35 27.48 11.36
N PRO A 524 -3.91 27.69 10.14
CA PRO A 524 -5.17 27.13 9.63
C PRO A 524 -5.05 25.71 9.07
N GLY A 525 -3.83 25.14 8.98
CA GLY A 525 -3.57 23.88 8.29
C GLY A 525 -4.30 22.68 8.91
N ASN A 526 -4.45 22.66 10.24
CA ASN A 526 -5.24 21.62 10.90
C ASN A 526 -6.72 21.64 10.51
N ARG A 527 -7.33 22.83 10.34
CA ARG A 527 -8.74 22.95 9.97
C ARG A 527 -8.98 22.41 8.58
N ILE A 528 -8.13 22.77 7.62
CA ILE A 528 -8.22 22.27 6.24
C ILE A 528 -8.13 20.74 6.23
N ALA A 529 -7.10 20.19 6.89
CA ALA A 529 -6.91 18.74 6.97
C ALA A 529 -8.05 18.02 7.73
N GLY A 530 -8.64 18.68 8.72
CA GLY A 530 -9.85 18.23 9.41
C GLY A 530 -10.99 18.00 8.45
N TRP A 531 -11.27 18.91 7.53
CA TRP A 531 -12.38 18.75 6.58
C TRP A 531 -12.16 17.61 5.56
N VAL A 532 -10.91 17.29 5.23
CA VAL A 532 -10.60 16.33 4.15
C VAL A 532 -10.95 14.90 4.53
N TRP A 533 -10.56 14.42 5.71
CA TRP A 533 -10.70 12.99 6.03
C TRP A 533 -12.16 12.51 6.19
N PRO A 534 -13.13 13.26 6.77
CA PRO A 534 -14.51 12.82 6.80
C PRO A 534 -15.13 12.80 5.40
N VAL A 535 -14.74 13.75 4.54
CA VAL A 535 -15.18 13.79 3.14
C VAL A 535 -14.69 12.56 2.39
N CYS A 536 -13.46 12.09 2.64
CA CYS A 536 -12.98 10.82 2.10
C CYS A 536 -13.86 9.63 2.55
N PHE A 537 -14.27 9.57 3.82
CA PHE A 537 -15.20 8.53 4.31
C PHE A 537 -16.58 8.63 3.64
N MET A 538 -17.12 9.85 3.48
CA MET A 538 -18.36 10.05 2.76
C MET A 538 -18.25 9.59 1.30
N PHE A 539 -17.13 9.90 0.63
CA PHE A 539 -16.86 9.44 -0.72
C PHE A 539 -16.80 7.91 -0.81
N VAL A 540 -16.10 7.23 0.10
CA VAL A 540 -16.09 5.76 0.20
C VAL A 540 -17.51 5.23 0.40
N GLY A 541 -18.28 5.82 1.31
CA GLY A 541 -19.66 5.42 1.55
C GLY A 541 -20.56 5.54 0.31
N VAL A 542 -20.40 6.63 -0.45
CA VAL A 542 -21.13 6.83 -1.72
C VAL A 542 -20.69 5.81 -2.77
N LEU A 543 -19.39 5.56 -2.95
CA LEU A 543 -18.92 4.56 -3.90
C LEU A 543 -19.43 3.16 -3.56
N LEU A 544 -19.45 2.80 -2.28
CA LEU A 544 -20.02 1.55 -1.81
C LEU A 544 -21.52 1.48 -2.07
N LEU A 545 -22.28 2.57 -1.92
CA LEU A 545 -23.71 2.61 -2.26
C LEU A 545 -23.99 2.48 -3.76
N LEU A 546 -23.04 2.89 -4.59
CA LEU A 546 -23.09 2.80 -6.05
C LEU A 546 -22.43 1.53 -6.59
N TYR A 547 -21.87 0.68 -5.71
CA TYR A 547 -21.15 -0.53 -6.10
C TYR A 547 -22.09 -1.51 -6.82
N ARG A 548 -21.56 -2.17 -7.84
CA ARG A 548 -22.24 -3.20 -8.59
C ARG A 548 -21.30 -4.37 -8.81
N GLU A 549 -21.87 -5.58 -8.83
CA GLU A 549 -21.11 -6.81 -9.05
C GLU A 549 -21.39 -7.47 -10.41
N ALA A 550 -22.48 -7.09 -11.09
CA ALA A 550 -22.72 -7.31 -12.51
C ALA A 550 -22.94 -5.99 -13.24
#